data_AF-A0A953DW17-F1
#
_entry.id   AF-A0A953DW17-F1
#
_cell.length_a   1.000
_cell.length_b   1.000
_cell.length_c   1.000
_cell.angle_alpha   90.00
_cell.angle_beta   90.00
_cell.angle_gamma   90.00
#
_symmetry.space_group_name_H-M   'P 1'
#
loop_
_entity.id
_entity.type
_entity.pdbx_description
1 polymer ?
#
loop_
_entity_poly.entity_id
_entity_poly.type
_entity_poly.pdbx_seq_one_letter_code
_entity_poly.pdbx_strand_id
1 'polypeptide(L)'
;MKRLVPIVALILAGVARAWAGLGDSDEKIDDMYGNVLERHLRDDGSVSVLYQKGRYLYFVVFVNRRSVLERYSRVNGAGLSEREIARFLQANAGGAAWSPAAASTPRRFVRSDGGAEATYATVDGHPTLTIRQTARKSRASRFAE
;
A
#
# COMPACT_ATOMS: atom_id res chain seq x y z
N MET A 1 -36.56 -35.89 20.98
CA MET A 1 -36.18 -34.54 20.48
C MET A 1 -35.19 -33.91 21.44
N LYS A 2 -33.99 -33.56 20.96
CA LYS A 2 -33.11 -32.48 21.48
C LYS A 2 -31.94 -32.39 20.49
N ARG A 3 -32.01 -31.39 19.60
CA ARG A 3 -30.98 -31.10 18.59
C ARG A 3 -29.81 -30.44 19.32
N LEU A 4 -28.62 -31.01 19.22
CA LEU A 4 -27.38 -30.35 19.61
C LEU A 4 -26.82 -29.64 18.37
N VAL A 5 -26.80 -28.32 18.40
CA VAL A 5 -26.21 -27.46 17.36
C VAL A 5 -24.71 -27.35 17.63
N PRO A 6 -23.81 -27.77 16.73
CA PRO A 6 -22.40 -27.42 16.86
C PRO A 6 -22.14 -26.07 16.20
N ILE A 7 -22.02 -25.07 17.08
CA ILE A 7 -21.19 -23.86 17.03
C ILE A 7 -20.52 -23.57 15.67
N VAL A 8 -21.05 -22.56 14.97
CA VAL A 8 -20.34 -21.86 13.90
C VAL A 8 -19.17 -21.10 14.52
N ALA A 9 -17.94 -21.50 14.19
CA ALA A 9 -16.74 -20.77 14.55
C ALA A 9 -16.65 -19.49 13.70
N LEU A 10 -17.00 -18.35 14.29
CA LEU A 10 -16.76 -17.03 13.73
C LEU A 10 -15.27 -16.70 13.88
N ILE A 11 -14.46 -16.99 12.87
CA ILE A 11 -13.06 -16.54 12.84
C ILE A 11 -13.08 -15.04 12.56
N LEU A 12 -12.95 -14.22 13.60
CA LEU A 12 -12.63 -12.80 13.47
C LEU A 12 -11.27 -12.69 12.78
N ALA A 13 -11.26 -12.22 11.52
CA ALA A 13 -10.05 -11.87 10.81
C ALA A 13 -9.47 -10.55 11.36
N GLY A 14 -8.76 -10.65 12.49
CA GLY A 14 -7.99 -9.55 13.08
C GLY A 14 -6.50 -9.83 13.01
N VAL A 15 -5.95 -10.10 11.82
CA VAL A 15 -4.48 -10.14 11.68
C VAL A 15 -4.01 -8.68 11.71
N ALA A 16 -3.29 -8.28 12.77
CA ALA A 16 -2.64 -6.97 12.80
C ALA A 16 -1.86 -6.78 11.51
N ARG A 17 -2.18 -5.73 10.75
CA ARG A 17 -1.47 -5.41 9.51
C ARG A 17 -0.03 -5.08 9.90
N ALA A 18 0.94 -5.91 9.51
CA ALA A 18 2.35 -5.69 9.85
C ALA A 18 2.95 -4.47 9.13
N TRP A 19 2.26 -3.95 8.11
CA TRP A 19 2.59 -2.74 7.37
C TRP A 19 1.35 -1.89 7.16
N ALA A 20 1.54 -0.59 7.05
CA ALA A 20 0.47 0.29 6.60
C ALA A 20 0.08 -0.04 5.15
N GLY A 21 -1.04 0.53 4.73
CA GLY A 21 -1.27 0.65 3.30
C GLY A 21 -2.26 1.74 2.94
N LEU A 22 -2.53 1.78 1.64
CA LEU A 22 -3.24 2.85 0.96
C LEU A 22 -4.50 3.30 1.71
N GLY A 23 -4.61 4.61 1.95
CA GLY A 23 -5.70 5.25 2.67
C GLY A 23 -5.51 5.35 4.20
N ASP A 24 -4.52 4.68 4.78
CA ASP A 24 -4.11 4.89 6.17
C ASP A 24 -3.65 6.34 6.38
N SER A 25 -3.83 6.85 7.61
CA SER A 25 -3.44 8.22 7.98
C SER A 25 -1.92 8.36 8.12
N ASP A 26 -1.43 9.59 8.01
CA ASP A 26 -0.04 9.94 8.33
C ASP A 26 0.36 9.49 9.74
N GLU A 27 -0.47 9.74 10.77
CA GLU A 27 -0.22 9.28 12.15
C GLU A 27 -0.03 7.76 12.25
N LYS A 28 -0.89 6.99 11.60
CA LYS A 28 -0.78 5.52 11.60
C LYS A 28 0.46 5.05 10.87
N ILE A 29 0.81 5.69 9.76
CA ILE A 29 2.00 5.34 8.97
C ILE A 29 3.28 5.71 9.74
N ASP A 30 3.30 6.88 10.37
CA ASP A 30 4.38 7.35 11.24
C ASP A 30 4.62 6.35 12.40
N ASP A 31 3.57 5.93 13.11
CA ASP A 31 3.65 4.92 14.19
C ASP A 31 4.20 3.57 13.68
N MET A 32 3.80 3.15 12.48
CA MET A 32 4.20 1.87 11.92
C MET A 32 5.62 1.84 11.37
N TYR A 33 6.11 2.91 10.74
CA TYR A 33 7.41 2.94 10.08
C TYR A 33 8.48 3.67 10.89
N GLY A 34 8.12 4.73 11.62
CA GLY A 34 8.89 5.38 12.69
C GLY A 34 10.15 6.15 12.29
N ASN A 35 10.94 5.63 11.35
CA ASN A 35 12.21 6.24 10.96
C ASN A 35 12.03 7.03 9.64
N VAL A 36 11.74 8.32 9.78
CA VAL A 36 11.62 9.28 8.68
C VAL A 36 13.02 9.71 8.23
N LEU A 37 13.32 9.50 6.94
CA LEU A 37 14.53 9.99 6.31
C LEU A 37 14.31 11.38 5.68
N GLU A 38 13.18 11.57 5.01
CA GLU A 38 12.85 12.81 4.30
C GLU A 38 11.36 13.12 4.41
N ARG A 39 11.02 14.42 4.47
CA ARG A 39 9.64 14.91 4.46
C ARG A 39 9.57 16.21 3.67
N HIS A 40 8.68 16.27 2.68
CA HIS A 40 8.51 17.43 1.82
C HIS A 40 7.03 17.79 1.67
N LEU A 41 6.70 19.05 1.97
CA LEU A 41 5.44 19.69 1.55
C LEU A 41 5.60 20.16 0.10
N ARG A 42 4.62 19.86 -0.74
CA ARG A 42 4.61 20.28 -2.15
C ARG A 42 3.64 21.43 -2.39
N ASP A 43 3.84 22.14 -3.49
CA ASP A 43 3.01 23.28 -3.89
C ASP A 43 1.53 22.92 -4.08
N ASP A 44 1.23 21.66 -4.42
CA ASP A 44 -0.14 21.16 -4.55
C ASP A 44 -0.79 20.77 -3.21
N GLY A 45 -0.13 21.06 -2.09
CA GLY A 45 -0.55 20.74 -0.74
C GLY A 45 -0.34 19.28 -0.34
N SER A 46 0.16 18.42 -1.23
CA SER A 46 0.51 17.04 -0.86
C SER A 46 1.79 17.00 -0.03
N VAL A 47 1.91 15.99 0.83
CA VAL A 47 3.11 15.73 1.61
C VAL A 47 3.71 14.42 1.15
N SER A 48 4.99 14.40 0.80
CA SER A 48 5.73 13.14 0.59
C SER A 48 6.67 12.87 1.75
N VAL A 49 6.71 11.62 2.19
CA VAL A 49 7.58 11.17 3.28
C VAL A 49 8.32 9.90 2.84
N LEU A 50 9.62 9.86 3.07
CA LEU A 50 10.44 8.66 2.91
C LEU A 50 10.76 8.09 4.28
N TYR A 51 10.41 6.82 4.50
CA TYR A 51 10.74 6.07 5.69
C TYR A 51 11.71 4.93 5.38
N GLN A 52 12.45 4.50 6.39
CA GLN A 52 13.22 3.26 6.34
C GLN A 52 12.84 2.33 7.49
N LYS A 53 12.37 1.12 7.16
CA LYS A 53 12.14 0.08 8.18
C LYS A 53 12.80 -1.22 7.76
N GLY A 54 13.75 -1.66 8.58
CA GLY A 54 14.59 -2.81 8.29
C GLY A 54 15.32 -2.63 6.96
N ARG A 55 15.05 -3.51 5.99
CA ARG A 55 15.73 -3.56 4.69
C ARG A 55 15.00 -2.82 3.56
N TYR A 56 13.93 -2.10 3.87
CA TYR A 56 13.08 -1.45 2.87
C TYR A 56 12.99 0.05 3.07
N LEU A 57 12.87 0.75 1.94
CA LEU A 57 12.46 2.14 1.85
C LEU A 57 10.96 2.18 1.53
N TYR A 58 10.26 3.08 2.20
CA TYR A 58 8.83 3.32 2.06
C TYR A 58 8.63 4.78 1.70
N PHE A 59 8.30 5.07 0.44
CA PHE A 59 7.97 6.43 0.04
C PHE A 59 6.46 6.58 -0.05
N VAL A 60 5.89 7.50 0.72
CA VAL A 60 4.44 7.68 0.81
C VAL A 60 4.08 9.11 0.42
N VAL A 61 3.03 9.28 -0.38
CA VAL A 61 2.41 10.58 -0.66
C VAL A 61 1.06 10.63 0.03
N PHE A 62 0.87 11.70 0.80
CA PHE A 62 -0.33 12.01 1.53
C PHE A 62 -1.08 13.17 0.88
N VAL A 63 -2.40 13.02 0.80
CA VAL A 63 -3.35 14.09 0.46
C VAL A 63 -4.43 14.05 1.53
N ASN A 64 -4.77 15.20 2.10
CA ASN A 64 -5.70 15.30 3.25
C ASN A 64 -5.35 14.30 4.36
N ARG A 65 -4.05 14.22 4.69
CA ARG A 65 -3.48 13.32 5.70
C ARG A 65 -3.70 11.82 5.46
N ARG A 66 -4.12 11.41 4.26
CA ARG A 66 -4.32 10.00 3.87
C ARG A 66 -3.36 9.59 2.76
N SER A 67 -2.79 8.40 2.87
CA SER A 67 -1.92 7.82 1.84
C SER A 67 -2.69 7.60 0.53
N VAL A 68 -2.19 8.18 -0.57
CA VAL A 68 -2.73 8.03 -1.93
C VAL A 68 -1.77 7.34 -2.89
N LEU A 69 -0.48 7.27 -2.53
CA LEU A 69 0.57 6.58 -3.27
C LEU A 69 1.62 6.07 -2.30
N GLU A 70 2.03 4.82 -2.47
CA GLU A 70 3.11 4.19 -1.71
C GLU A 70 4.09 3.52 -2.66
N ARG A 71 5.40 3.68 -2.41
CA ARG A 71 6.47 2.98 -3.12
C ARG A 71 7.31 2.18 -2.16
N TYR A 72 7.72 1.00 -2.61
CA TYR A 72 8.56 0.09 -1.84
C TYR A 72 9.76 -0.32 -2.68
N SER A 73 10.95 -0.19 -2.10
CA SER A 73 12.21 -0.65 -2.68
C SER A 73 13.13 -1.17 -1.56
N ARG A 74 14.21 -1.86 -1.92
CA ARG A 74 15.23 -2.26 -0.95
C ARG A 74 16.24 -1.13 -0.76
N VAL A 75 16.72 -0.95 0.47
CA VAL A 75 17.79 0.00 0.80
C VAL A 75 19.06 -0.30 -0.01
N ASN A 76 19.37 -1.58 -0.25
CA ASN A 76 20.55 -2.00 -1.01
C ASN A 76 20.36 -1.96 -2.55
N GLY A 77 19.23 -1.46 -3.04
CA GLY A 77 18.94 -1.35 -4.48
C GLY A 77 18.62 -2.67 -5.20
N ALA A 78 18.67 -3.82 -4.51
CA ALA A 78 18.30 -5.10 -5.12
C ALA A 78 16.79 -5.16 -5.43
N GLY A 79 16.43 -6.02 -6.38
CA GLY A 79 15.03 -6.27 -6.72
C GLY A 79 14.21 -6.83 -5.54
N LEU A 80 12.92 -6.53 -5.55
CA LEU A 80 11.94 -7.22 -4.72
C LEU A 80 11.68 -8.61 -5.29
N SER A 81 11.66 -9.61 -4.42
CA SER A 81 11.21 -10.96 -4.76
C SER A 81 9.68 -10.99 -4.95
N GLU A 82 9.18 -12.02 -5.65
CA GLU A 82 7.73 -12.26 -5.80
C GLU A 82 7.00 -12.28 -4.45
N ARG A 83 7.60 -12.91 -3.44
CA ARG A 83 7.04 -12.98 -2.09
C ARG A 83 6.92 -11.61 -1.45
N GLU A 84 7.87 -10.72 -1.70
CA GLU A 84 7.84 -9.35 -1.18
C GLU A 84 6.82 -8.48 -1.90
N ILE A 85 6.75 -8.59 -3.23
CA ILE A 85 5.73 -7.91 -4.03
C ILE A 85 4.33 -8.32 -3.55
N ALA A 86 4.05 -9.63 -3.45
CA ALA A 86 2.76 -10.14 -2.97
C ALA A 86 2.42 -9.64 -1.56
N ARG A 87 3.43 -9.54 -0.69
CA ARG A 87 3.32 -9.04 0.67
C ARG A 87 2.93 -7.56 0.73
N PHE A 88 3.53 -6.70 -0.09
CA PHE A 88 3.13 -5.30 -0.19
C PHE A 88 1.77 -5.11 -0.86
N LEU A 89 1.42 -5.93 -1.85
CA LEU A 89 0.09 -5.94 -2.46
C LEU A 89 -0.98 -6.33 -1.43
N GLN A 90 -0.78 -7.41 -0.67
CA GLN A 90 -1.66 -7.78 0.45
C GLN A 90 -1.73 -6.67 1.49
N ALA A 91 -0.56 -6.09 1.78
CA ALA A 91 -0.31 -4.82 2.44
C ALA A 91 -1.25 -3.69 2.03
N ASN A 92 -1.78 -3.68 0.81
CA ASN A 92 -2.57 -2.60 0.20
C ASN A 92 -3.90 -3.07 -0.40
N ALA A 93 -4.36 -4.27 -0.01
CA ALA A 93 -5.56 -4.90 -0.53
C ALA A 93 -6.84 -4.13 -0.18
N GLY A 94 -6.93 -3.52 1.01
CA GLY A 94 -8.15 -2.81 1.43
C GLY A 94 -9.41 -3.68 1.34
N GLY A 95 -9.29 -5.00 1.54
CA GLY A 95 -10.37 -5.97 1.40
C GLY A 95 -10.62 -6.50 -0.02
N ALA A 96 -9.91 -6.01 -1.02
CA ALA A 96 -10.04 -6.42 -2.43
C ALA A 96 -8.84 -7.25 -2.91
N ALA A 97 -9.06 -8.09 -3.93
CA ALA A 97 -8.03 -8.93 -4.50
C ALA A 97 -7.16 -8.16 -5.51
N TRP A 98 -5.92 -8.62 -5.70
CA TRP A 98 -5.02 -8.11 -6.74
C TRP A 98 -4.88 -9.13 -7.87
N SER A 99 -4.94 -8.65 -9.11
CA SER A 99 -4.72 -9.45 -10.30
C SER A 99 -3.62 -8.84 -11.17
N PRO A 100 -2.74 -9.64 -11.77
CA PRO A 100 -1.81 -9.12 -12.77
C PRO A 100 -2.58 -8.58 -13.96
N ALA A 101 -2.14 -7.45 -14.51
CA ALA A 101 -2.63 -6.97 -15.80
C ALA A 101 -1.99 -7.81 -16.92
N ALA A 102 -2.81 -8.30 -17.86
CA ALA A 102 -2.35 -9.14 -18.96
C ALA A 102 -1.15 -8.52 -19.70
N ALA A 103 -0.16 -9.36 -20.03
CA ALA A 103 1.02 -9.06 -20.85
C ALA A 103 1.58 -7.63 -20.69
N SER A 104 1.93 -7.24 -19.45
CA SER A 104 2.38 -5.88 -19.14
C SER A 104 3.89 -5.79 -18.87
N THR A 105 4.57 -4.93 -19.63
CA THR A 105 5.93 -4.45 -19.36
C THR A 105 5.90 -2.92 -19.24
N PRO A 106 6.22 -2.32 -18.09
CA PRO A 106 6.57 -2.97 -16.82
C PRO A 106 5.40 -3.77 -16.23
N ARG A 107 5.71 -4.68 -15.30
CA ARG A 107 4.72 -5.56 -14.67
C ARG A 107 3.68 -4.74 -13.89
N ARG A 108 2.40 -4.94 -14.19
CA ARG A 108 1.29 -4.21 -13.58
C ARG A 108 0.32 -5.14 -12.86
N PHE A 109 -0.36 -4.57 -11.86
CA PHE A 109 -1.43 -5.21 -11.12
C PHE A 109 -2.59 -4.24 -10.97
N VAL A 110 -3.80 -4.77 -10.98
CA VAL A 110 -5.03 -4.03 -10.74
C VAL A 110 -5.76 -4.64 -9.57
N ARG A 111 -6.35 -3.79 -8.74
CA ARG A 111 -7.17 -4.24 -7.62
C ARG A 111 -8.60 -4.45 -8.08
N SER A 112 -9.26 -5.51 -7.60
CA SER A 112 -10.57 -5.96 -8.09
C SER A 112 -11.70 -4.94 -7.88
N ASP A 113 -11.53 -4.00 -6.93
CA ASP A 113 -12.46 -2.88 -6.69
C ASP A 113 -12.25 -1.70 -7.65
N GLY A 114 -11.25 -1.75 -8.53
CA GLY A 114 -10.84 -0.64 -9.40
C GLY A 114 -10.31 0.58 -8.65
N GLY A 115 -10.08 0.47 -7.34
CA GLY A 115 -9.69 1.57 -6.46
C GLY A 115 -8.20 1.84 -6.43
N ALA A 116 -7.38 0.87 -6.83
CA ALA A 116 -5.92 1.00 -6.87
C ALA A 116 -5.31 0.16 -8.01
N GLU A 117 -4.11 0.59 -8.40
CA GLU A 117 -3.24 -0.14 -9.33
C GLU A 117 -1.81 -0.15 -8.79
N ALA A 118 -1.01 -1.11 -9.24
CA ALA A 118 0.40 -1.21 -8.90
C ALA A 118 1.26 -1.47 -10.13
N THR A 119 2.48 -0.95 -10.13
CA THR A 119 3.49 -1.18 -11.16
C THR A 119 4.83 -1.49 -10.52
N TYR A 120 5.52 -2.53 -10.99
CA TYR A 120 6.89 -2.84 -10.59
C TYR A 120 7.85 -2.45 -11.72
N ALA A 121 8.63 -1.39 -11.50
CA ALA A 121 9.53 -0.78 -12.48
C ALA A 121 10.71 -0.10 -11.78
N THR A 122 11.73 0.30 -12.54
CA THR A 122 12.81 1.14 -12.01
C THR A 122 12.33 2.58 -11.82
N VAL A 123 12.50 3.12 -10.62
CA VAL A 123 12.24 4.52 -10.25
C VAL A 123 13.51 5.04 -9.60
N ASP A 124 14.05 6.15 -10.12
CA ASP A 124 15.28 6.79 -9.62
C ASP A 124 16.46 5.81 -9.49
N GLY A 125 16.58 4.88 -10.44
CA GLY A 125 17.63 3.86 -10.46
C GLY A 125 17.35 2.60 -9.61
N HIS A 126 16.24 2.56 -8.86
CA HIS A 126 15.90 1.46 -7.97
C HIS A 126 14.69 0.65 -8.46
N PRO A 127 14.76 -0.70 -8.51
CA PRO A 127 13.59 -1.55 -8.71
C PRO A 127 12.56 -1.31 -7.60
N THR A 128 11.39 -0.80 -7.99
CA THR A 128 10.43 -0.22 -7.07
C THR A 128 9.02 -0.68 -7.40
N LEU A 129 8.29 -1.16 -6.39
CA LEU A 129 6.85 -1.38 -6.49
C LEU A 129 6.14 -0.08 -6.14
N THR A 130 5.45 0.54 -7.10
CA THR A 130 4.58 1.70 -6.88
C THR A 130 3.13 1.23 -6.81
N ILE A 131 2.42 1.53 -5.72
CA ILE A 131 0.98 1.29 -5.54
C ILE A 131 0.30 2.66 -5.41
N ARG A 132 -0.76 2.92 -6.17
CA ARG A 132 -1.48 4.20 -6.12
C ARG A 132 -2.98 4.04 -6.23
N GLN A 133 -3.72 4.99 -5.65
CA GLN A 133 -5.15 5.12 -5.88
C GLN A 133 -5.41 5.47 -7.35
N THR A 134 -6.47 4.92 -7.95
CA THR A 134 -6.90 5.34 -9.29
C THR A 134 -7.47 6.76 -9.25
N ALA A 135 -7.49 7.45 -10.40
CA ALA A 135 -8.01 8.82 -10.50
C ALA A 135 -9.42 8.97 -9.89
N ARG A 136 -10.30 7.98 -10.15
CA ARG A 136 -11.65 7.90 -9.58
C ARG A 136 -11.64 7.90 -8.04
N LYS A 137 -10.75 7.13 -7.42
CA LYS A 137 -10.66 7.04 -5.96
C LYS A 137 -9.94 8.24 -5.35
N SER A 138 -8.88 8.74 -6.00
CA SER A 138 -8.13 9.92 -5.55
C SER A 138 -8.98 11.19 -5.51
N ARG A 139 -9.91 11.38 -6.47
CA ARG A 139 -10.88 12.48 -6.43
C ARG A 139 -11.79 12.36 -5.22
N ALA A 140 -12.35 11.17 -4.96
CA ALA A 140 -13.17 10.96 -3.77
C ALA A 140 -12.41 11.23 -2.46
N SER A 141 -11.13 10.85 -2.37
CA SER A 141 -10.28 11.13 -1.20
C SER A 141 -9.97 12.63 -1.02
N ARG A 142 -9.92 13.42 -2.10
CA ARG A 142 -9.69 14.88 -2.04
C ARG A 142 -10.87 15.66 -1.45
N PHE A 143 -12.08 15.11 -1.51
CA PHE A 143 -13.32 15.78 -1.09
C PHE A 143 -13.98 15.13 0.14
N ALA A 144 -13.34 14.13 0.75
CA ALA A 144 -13.79 13.56 2.00
C ALA A 144 -13.21 14.37 3.16
N GLU A 145 -14.05 15.21 3.78
CA GLU A 145 -13.79 15.90 5.05
C GLU A 145 -13.91 14.94 6.26
#